data_AF-A0A7X8TCL6-F1
#
_entry.id   AF-A0A7X8TCL6-F1
#
_cell.length_a   1.000
_cell.length_b   1.000
_cell.length_c   1.000
_cell.angle_alpha   90.00
_cell.angle_beta   90.00
_cell.angle_gamma   90.00
#
_symmetry.space_group_name_H-M   'P 1'
#
loop_
_entity.id
_entity.type
_entity.pdbx_description
1 polymer ?
#
loop_
_entity_poly.entity_id
_entity_poly.type
_entity_poly.pdbx_seq_one_letter_code
_entity_poly.pdbx_strand_id
1 'polypeptide(L)'
;MLAAAIAERYWQDTKAWLEEVAQSKKDPLGSLRTYHDTFWMSSDNGNRLCLGSFLGGEYDDLPEAVRKEVHLRRRQCGVAQGALINTVDIAKEDCEQRTRAIFVAVAGAQLLARSRSDISFFDSMIKNYRVSG
;
A
#
# COMPACT_ATOMS: atom_id res chain seq x y z
N MET A 1 -10.90 -20.73 5.14
CA MET A 1 -11.00 -20.75 3.66
C MET A 1 -9.68 -20.34 3.05
N LEU A 2 -9.27 -20.95 1.93
CA LEU A 2 -7.99 -20.67 1.28
C LEU A 2 -7.80 -19.17 0.95
N ALA A 3 -8.85 -18.50 0.46
CA ALA A 3 -8.79 -17.06 0.15
C ALA A 3 -8.47 -16.18 1.36
N ALA A 4 -9.01 -16.50 2.54
CA ALA A 4 -8.72 -15.76 3.77
C ALA A 4 -7.26 -15.97 4.20
N ALA A 5 -6.75 -17.20 4.11
CA ALA A 5 -5.34 -17.50 4.43
C ALA A 5 -4.35 -16.84 3.45
N ILE A 6 -4.71 -16.73 2.16
CA ILE A 6 -3.92 -15.99 1.17
C ILE A 6 -3.92 -14.50 1.49
N ALA A 7 -5.08 -13.92 1.81
CA ALA A 7 -5.19 -12.53 2.22
C ALA A 7 -4.37 -12.25 3.49
N GLU A 8 -4.44 -13.17 4.45
CA GLU A 8 -3.71 -13.13 5.72
C GLU A 8 -2.20 -13.07 5.50
N ARG A 9 -1.66 -14.07 4.80
CA ARG A 9 -0.23 -14.17 4.53
C ARG A 9 0.31 -12.97 3.75
N TYR A 10 -0.43 -12.52 2.74
CA TYR A 10 -0.05 -11.33 1.95
C TYR A 10 0.13 -10.09 2.82
N TRP A 11 -0.77 -9.85 3.78
CA TRP A 11 -0.67 -8.66 4.63
C TRP A 11 0.39 -8.82 5.72
N GLN A 12 0.60 -10.03 6.24
CA GLN A 12 1.65 -10.33 7.21
C GLN A 12 3.04 -10.09 6.61
N ASP A 13 3.28 -10.54 5.38
CA ASP A 13 4.55 -10.31 4.67
C ASP A 13 4.79 -8.81 4.44
N THR A 14 3.75 -8.07 4.05
CA THR A 14 3.82 -6.61 3.85
C THR A 14 4.11 -5.87 5.15
N LYS A 15 3.48 -6.29 6.26
CA LYS A 15 3.67 -5.70 7.58
C LYS A 15 5.10 -5.95 8.09
N ALA A 16 5.58 -7.19 8.00
CA ALA A 16 6.92 -7.55 8.44
C ALA A 16 8.00 -6.72 7.71
N TRP A 17 7.83 -6.54 6.39
CA TRP A 17 8.71 -5.67 5.61
C TRP A 17 8.67 -4.21 6.07
N LEU A 18 7.48 -3.65 6.33
CA LEU A 18 7.36 -2.27 6.84
C LEU A 18 7.99 -2.10 8.22
N GLU A 19 7.85 -3.10 9.10
CA GLU A 19 8.47 -3.10 10.43
C GLU A 19 9.99 -3.20 10.35
N GLU A 20 10.53 -4.05 9.47
CA GLU A 20 11.97 -4.16 9.21
C GLU A 20 12.54 -2.83 8.70
N VAL A 21 11.87 -2.21 7.72
CA VAL A 21 12.26 -0.91 7.19
C VAL A 21 12.28 0.17 8.27
N ALA A 22 11.23 0.24 9.11
CA ALA A 22 11.15 1.19 10.22
C ALA A 22 12.25 0.96 11.27
N GLN A 23 12.64 -0.29 11.51
CA GLN A 23 13.70 -0.64 12.47
C GLN A 23 15.11 -0.40 11.93
N SER A 24 15.33 -0.50 10.62
CA SER A 24 16.67 -0.43 10.02
C SER A 24 17.35 0.95 10.13
N LYS A 25 16.59 2.01 10.44
CA LYS A 25 17.03 3.43 10.59
C LYS A 25 17.85 4.00 9.42
N LYS A 26 18.01 3.27 8.31
CA LYS A 26 18.66 3.75 7.09
C LYS A 26 17.62 4.41 6.20
N ASP A 27 17.74 5.73 6.07
CA ASP A 27 16.90 6.59 5.22
C ASP A 27 15.42 6.12 5.12
N PRO A 28 14.61 6.35 6.16
CA PRO A 28 13.20 5.96 6.17
C PRO A 28 12.40 6.56 5.00
N LEU A 29 12.78 7.77 4.57
CA LEU A 29 12.19 8.44 3.42
C LEU A 29 12.59 7.76 2.10
N GLY A 30 13.86 7.41 1.94
CA GLY A 30 14.34 6.60 0.82
C GLY A 30 13.65 5.24 0.77
N SER A 31 13.48 4.59 1.92
CA SER A 31 12.81 3.28 2.00
C SER A 31 11.30 3.36 1.71
N LEU A 32 10.63 4.45 2.10
CA LEU A 32 9.27 4.76 1.65
C LEU A 32 9.19 4.99 0.13
N ARG A 33 10.23 5.59 -0.47
CA ARG A 33 10.33 5.67 -1.94
C ARG A 33 10.51 4.28 -2.54
N THR A 34 11.27 3.37 -1.91
CA THR A 34 11.40 1.99 -2.37
C THR A 34 10.15 1.14 -2.14
N TYR A 35 9.33 1.43 -1.11
CA TYR A 35 8.02 0.79 -0.93
C TYR A 35 7.13 0.97 -2.16
N HIS A 36 7.26 2.13 -2.79
CA HIS A 36 6.64 2.43 -4.07
C HIS A 36 7.11 1.48 -5.18
N ASP A 37 8.40 1.15 -5.20
CA ASP A 37 9.01 0.23 -6.16
C ASP A 37 8.56 -1.22 -5.91
N THR A 38 8.18 -1.59 -4.69
CA THR A 38 7.55 -2.90 -4.40
C THR A 38 6.17 -3.02 -5.04
N PHE A 39 5.39 -1.93 -5.08
CA PHE A 39 4.15 -1.88 -5.87
C PHE A 39 4.44 -1.91 -7.37
N TRP A 40 5.54 -1.26 -7.79
CA TRP A 40 6.02 -1.29 -9.17
C TRP A 40 6.39 -2.71 -9.62
N MET A 41 7.10 -3.50 -8.80
CA MET A 41 7.39 -4.92 -9.07
C MET A 41 6.14 -5.79 -9.18
N SER A 42 5.09 -5.47 -8.40
CA SER A 42 3.79 -6.14 -8.53
C SER A 42 3.07 -5.75 -9.83
N SER A 43 3.30 -4.52 -10.30
CA SER A 43 2.76 -4.00 -11.55
C SER A 43 3.54 -4.46 -12.80
N ASP A 44 4.85 -4.73 -12.72
CA ASP A 44 5.63 -5.29 -13.83
C ASP A 44 5.21 -6.75 -14.14
N ASN A 45 4.73 -7.49 -13.12
CA ASN A 45 4.20 -8.84 -13.26
C ASN A 45 2.74 -8.91 -13.76
N GLY A 46 2.42 -8.19 -14.84
CA GLY A 46 1.10 -8.19 -15.49
C GLY A 46 0.10 -7.17 -14.91
N ASN A 47 0.62 -6.06 -14.39
CA ASN A 47 -0.15 -4.94 -13.86
C ASN A 47 -1.10 -5.35 -12.73
N ARG A 48 -0.65 -6.24 -11.84
CA ARG A 48 -1.48 -6.76 -10.76
C ARG A 48 -1.74 -5.63 -9.76
N LEU A 49 -3.03 -5.43 -9.47
CA LEU A 49 -3.44 -4.52 -8.40
C LEU A 49 -2.87 -5.01 -7.08
N CYS A 50 -2.58 -4.09 -6.15
CA CYS A 50 -2.40 -4.49 -4.76
C CYS A 50 -3.59 -5.35 -4.32
N LEU A 51 -3.33 -6.53 -3.74
CA LEU A 51 -4.38 -7.43 -3.27
C LEU A 51 -5.36 -6.72 -2.31
N GLY A 52 -4.87 -5.76 -1.52
CA GLY A 52 -5.71 -4.95 -0.63
C GLY A 52 -6.66 -4.01 -1.36
N SER A 53 -6.20 -3.38 -2.44
CA SER A 53 -7.05 -2.49 -3.24
C SER A 53 -8.07 -3.28 -4.05
N PHE A 54 -7.68 -4.45 -4.56
CA PHE A 54 -8.59 -5.39 -5.23
C PHE A 54 -9.69 -5.87 -4.27
N LEU A 55 -9.32 -6.44 -3.12
CA LEU A 55 -10.27 -6.92 -2.13
C LEU A 55 -11.11 -5.78 -1.51
N GLY A 56 -10.55 -4.57 -1.43
CA GLY A 56 -11.29 -3.39 -0.98
C GLY A 56 -12.37 -2.94 -1.96
N GLY A 57 -12.14 -3.11 -3.28
CA GLY A 57 -13.14 -2.81 -4.31
C GLY A 57 -14.30 -3.80 -4.32
N GLU A 58 -14.02 -5.08 -4.06
CA GLU A 58 -15.01 -6.16 -4.01
C GLU A 58 -15.61 -6.35 -2.60
N TYR A 59 -15.37 -5.43 -1.66
CA TYR A 59 -15.55 -5.65 -0.23
C TYR A 59 -16.94 -6.19 0.14
N ASP A 60 -18.00 -5.65 -0.45
CA ASP A 60 -19.38 -6.05 -0.14
C ASP A 60 -19.71 -7.47 -0.62
N ASP A 61 -19.09 -7.91 -1.71
CA ASP A 61 -19.26 -9.23 -2.33
C ASP A 61 -18.33 -10.31 -1.74
N LEU A 62 -17.41 -9.93 -0.86
CA LEU A 62 -16.49 -10.88 -0.23
C LEU A 62 -17.18 -11.73 0.85
N PRO A 63 -16.77 -13.02 0.99
CA PRO A 63 -17.16 -13.84 2.14
C PRO A 63 -16.75 -13.17 3.45
N GLU A 64 -17.57 -13.33 4.49
CA GLU A 64 -17.36 -12.67 5.79
C GLU A 64 -15.95 -12.89 6.37
N ALA A 65 -15.41 -14.10 6.23
CA ALA A 65 -14.07 -14.43 6.68
C ALA A 65 -12.98 -13.59 5.99
N VAL A 66 -13.17 -13.27 4.70
CA VAL A 66 -12.22 -12.44 3.94
C VAL A 66 -12.42 -10.96 4.27
N ARG A 67 -13.66 -10.50 4.45
CA ARG A 67 -13.95 -9.12 4.88
C ARG A 67 -13.27 -8.77 6.21
N LYS A 68 -13.29 -9.70 7.17
CA LYS A 68 -12.58 -9.56 8.45
C LYS A 68 -11.09 -9.33 8.25
N GLU A 69 -10.46 -10.09 7.37
CA GLU A 69 -9.03 -9.92 7.03
C GLU A 69 -8.74 -8.58 6.34
N VAL A 70 -9.60 -8.14 5.42
CA VAL A 70 -9.46 -6.84 4.74
C VAL A 70 -9.52 -5.68 5.74
N HIS A 71 -10.46 -5.73 6.68
CA HIS A 71 -10.57 -4.74 7.75
C HIS A 71 -9.37 -4.75 8.69
N LEU A 72 -8.93 -5.94 9.13
CA LEU A 72 -7.77 -6.10 10.01
C LEU A 72 -6.51 -5.53 9.34
N ARG A 73 -6.31 -5.85 8.06
CA ARG A 73 -5.24 -5.31 7.22
C ARG A 73 -5.25 -3.79 7.15
N ARG A 74 -6.40 -3.17 6.85
CA ARG A 74 -6.51 -1.69 6.74
C ARG A 74 -6.02 -1.00 8.01
N ARG A 75 -6.30 -1.60 9.18
CA ARG A 75 -5.82 -1.10 10.47
C ARG A 75 -4.32 -1.32 10.65
N GLN A 76 -3.81 -2.52 10.38
CA GLN A 76 -2.40 -2.87 10.66
C GLN A 76 -1.40 -2.19 9.71
N CYS A 77 -1.67 -2.14 8.40
CA CYS A 77 -0.80 -1.45 7.44
C CYS A 77 -0.73 0.06 7.73
N GLY A 78 -1.85 0.67 8.13
CA GLY A 78 -1.88 2.09 8.52
C GLY A 78 -1.01 2.39 9.75
N VAL A 79 -0.97 1.49 10.74
CA VAL A 79 -0.10 1.62 11.91
C VAL A 79 1.38 1.47 11.53
N ALA A 80 1.73 0.48 10.71
CA ALA A 80 3.12 0.25 10.30
C ALA A 80 3.66 1.38 9.40
N GLN A 81 2.87 1.85 8.43
CA GLN A 81 3.21 3.02 7.62
C GLN A 81 3.27 4.30 8.48
N GLY A 82 2.36 4.46 9.43
CA GLY A 82 2.39 5.59 10.35
C GLY A 82 3.62 5.59 11.26
N ALA A 83 4.04 4.42 11.74
CA ALA A 83 5.30 4.28 12.48
C ALA A 83 6.50 4.67 11.62
N LEU A 84 6.50 4.30 10.32
CA LEU A 84 7.55 4.68 9.38
C LEU A 84 7.55 6.18 9.08
N ILE A 85 6.40 6.81 8.91
CA ILE A 85 6.30 8.27 8.69
C ILE A 85 6.68 9.04 9.96
N ASN A 86 6.34 8.57 11.16
CA ASN A 86 6.75 9.17 12.44
C ASN A 86 8.26 9.14 12.69
N THR A 87 9.04 8.35 11.93
CA THR A 87 10.50 8.47 11.97
C THR A 87 10.99 9.79 11.37
N VAL A 88 10.13 10.45 10.61
CA VAL A 88 10.25 11.84 10.17
C VAL A 88 9.44 12.67 11.15
N ASP A 89 10.01 13.76 11.65
CA ASP A 89 9.43 14.59 12.73
C ASP A 89 8.14 15.30 12.27
N ILE A 90 7.06 14.54 12.19
CA ILE A 90 5.73 14.92 11.68
C ILE A 90 4.73 14.61 12.81
N ALA A 91 3.78 15.52 13.03
CA ALA A 91 2.71 15.30 14.00
C ALA A 91 1.92 14.01 13.70
N LYS A 92 1.47 13.33 14.76
CA LYS A 92 0.81 12.02 14.65
C LYS A 92 -0.49 12.07 13.84
N GLU A 93 -1.28 13.14 13.95
CA GLU A 93 -2.49 13.32 13.13
C GLU A 93 -2.17 13.49 11.64
N ASP A 94 -1.10 14.24 11.32
CA ASP A 94 -0.64 14.45 9.94
C ASP A 94 -0.07 13.16 9.33
N CYS A 95 0.52 12.32 10.18
CA CYS A 95 1.07 11.04 9.79
C CYS A 95 0.00 10.06 9.26
N GLU A 96 -1.16 9.97 9.93
CA GLU A 96 -2.27 9.15 9.43
C GLU A 96 -2.84 9.69 8.12
N GLN A 97 -3.00 11.01 8.00
CA GLN A 97 -3.50 11.63 6.78
C GLN A 97 -2.55 11.40 5.61
N ARG A 98 -1.24 11.59 5.81
CA ARG A 98 -0.21 11.31 4.79
C ARG A 98 -0.18 9.84 4.39
N THR A 99 -0.30 8.93 5.36
CA THR A 99 -0.38 7.49 5.08
C THR A 99 -1.57 7.17 4.17
N ARG A 100 -2.75 7.72 4.48
CA ARG A 100 -3.96 7.54 3.65
C ARG A 100 -3.78 8.14 2.25
N ALA A 101 -3.19 9.33 2.15
CA ALA A 101 -2.94 9.98 0.87
C ALA A 101 -2.02 9.16 -0.03
N ILE A 102 -0.92 8.63 0.52
CA ILE A 102 0.02 7.75 -0.21
C ILE A 102 -0.71 6.49 -0.68
N PHE A 103 -1.48 5.85 0.20
CA PHE A 103 -2.22 4.64 -0.16
C PHE A 103 -3.21 4.88 -1.30
N VAL A 104 -4.00 5.96 -1.24
CA VAL A 104 -4.97 6.31 -2.29
C VAL A 104 -4.27 6.64 -3.60
N ALA A 105 -3.17 7.40 -3.56
CA ALA A 105 -2.40 7.74 -4.76
C ALA A 105 -1.87 6.48 -5.47
N VAL A 106 -1.29 5.55 -4.71
CA VAL A 106 -0.78 4.28 -5.26
C VAL A 106 -1.92 3.41 -5.80
N ALA A 107 -2.96 3.18 -5.00
CA ALA A 107 -4.09 2.35 -5.41
C ALA A 107 -4.78 2.89 -6.67
N GLY A 108 -5.01 4.20 -6.73
CA GLY A 108 -5.61 4.87 -7.88
C GLY A 108 -4.71 4.82 -9.13
N ALA A 109 -3.40 5.05 -8.96
CA ALA A 109 -2.44 4.94 -10.05
C ALA A 109 -2.40 3.51 -10.64
N GLN A 110 -2.39 2.47 -9.79
CA GLN A 110 -2.43 1.07 -10.24
C GLN A 110 -3.72 0.74 -11.00
N LEU A 111 -4.86 1.22 -10.50
CA LEU A 111 -6.15 1.01 -11.15
C LEU A 111 -6.20 1.65 -12.54
N LEU A 112 -5.76 2.91 -12.65
CA LEU A 112 -5.75 3.63 -13.91
C LEU A 112 -4.76 3.02 -14.91
N ALA A 113 -3.54 2.69 -14.47
CA ALA A 113 -2.56 2.00 -15.29
C ALA A 113 -3.12 0.68 -15.83
N ARG A 114 -3.83 -0.09 -15.00
CA ARG A 114 -4.46 -1.36 -15.40
C ARG A 114 -5.62 -1.16 -16.37
N SER A 115 -6.47 -0.16 -16.15
CA SER A 115 -7.57 0.16 -17.07
C SER A 115 -7.11 0.51 -18.49
N ARG A 116 -5.86 0.98 -18.63
CA ARG A 116 -5.25 1.38 -19.91
C ARG A 116 -4.24 0.38 -20.45
N SER A 117 -3.95 -0.69 -19.70
CA SER A 117 -2.84 -1.61 -19.99
C SER A 117 -1.50 -0.89 -20.20
N ASP A 118 -1.28 0.21 -19.47
CA ASP A 118 -0.11 1.09 -19.62
C ASP A 118 0.51 1.37 -18.25
N ILE A 119 1.64 0.70 -17.96
CA ILE A 119 2.37 0.86 -16.70
C ILE A 119 3.07 2.21 -16.59
N SER A 120 3.41 2.86 -17.71
CA SER A 120 4.04 4.19 -17.67
C SER A 120 3.12 5.25 -17.06
N PHE A 121 1.80 5.01 -17.13
CA PHE A 121 0.80 5.84 -16.49
C PHE A 121 0.90 5.82 -14.96
N PHE A 122 1.29 4.69 -14.36
CA PHE A 122 1.55 4.60 -12.92
C PHE A 122 2.67 5.55 -12.52
N ASP A 123 3.81 5.49 -13.22
CA ASP A 123 4.98 6.33 -12.93
C ASP A 123 4.66 7.82 -13.07
N SER A 124 3.91 8.19 -14.11
CA SER A 124 3.47 9.56 -14.32
C SER A 124 2.57 10.05 -13.17
N MET A 125 1.59 9.24 -12.75
CA MET A 125 0.66 9.58 -11.67
C MET A 125 1.37 9.78 -10.32
N ILE A 126 2.35 8.92 -10.03
CA ILE A 126 3.08 8.98 -8.76
C ILE A 126 4.04 10.16 -8.76
N LYS A 127 4.69 10.42 -9.88
CA LYS A 127 5.51 11.63 -10.04
C LYS A 127 4.66 12.88 -9.81
N ASN A 128 3.45 12.93 -10.38
CA ASN A 128 2.54 14.06 -10.20
C ASN A 128 2.07 14.20 -8.74
N TYR A 129 1.77 13.09 -8.07
CA TYR A 129 1.43 13.09 -6.64
C TYR A 129 2.56 13.71 -5.80
N ARG A 130 3.83 13.34 -6.05
CA ARG A 130 4.99 13.89 -5.35
C ARG A 130 5.26 15.37 -5.60
N VAL A 131 4.85 15.89 -6.76
CA VAL A 131 4.99 17.32 -7.09
C VAL A 131 3.86 18.15 -6.48
N SER A 132 2.70 17.54 -6.24
CA SER A 132 1.48 18.25 -5.84
C SER A 132 1.19 18.20 -4.33
N GLY A 133 1.97 17.44 -3.54
CA GLY A 133 1.82 17.28 -2.09
C GLY A 133 3.14 17.38 -1.35
#